data_AF-A0A8H5U1L9-F1
#
_entry.id   AF-A0A8H5U1L9-F1
#
_cell.length_a   1.000
_cell.length_b   1.000
_cell.length_c   1.000
_cell.angle_alpha   90.00
_cell.angle_beta   90.00
_cell.angle_gamma   90.00
#
_symmetry.space_group_name_H-M   'P 1'
#
loop_
_entity.id
_entity.type
_entity.pdbx_description
1 polymer ?
#
loop_
_entity_poly.entity_id
_entity_poly.type
_entity_poly.pdbx_seq_one_letter_code
_entity_poly.pdbx_strand_id
1 'polypeptide(L)'
;MALYHQPWPPCVIPAARLDLTCPIEEEKTPNYSPERFYPIWLGQLLNGRYQVATKLGYGANSTVWLARDLNRWKWSAEKYVAIKVKATNSPKRRASAENEIDILQHINRTNPKHRGWHFVSKLTDTFNLQSPYGSHPCLVLEPLREPLWLYCSRYIGGVIPPDILKILLQMILLALDYLHTECHVIHADLKPDNIMIRIEDPKMFEKDAIDEYNNPLPEKQLDDRTIYLSRNNYGPLTRPTGIIQLVDFDLAVCSMPGKLHYGAIQGEKYRAPEVILNSGYSDSADI
;
A
#
# COMPACT_ATOMS: atom_id res chain seq x y z
N MET A 1 -5.51 -20.94 28.71
CA MET A 1 -5.00 -21.39 27.39
C MET A 1 -5.44 -20.36 26.37
N ALA A 2 -4.50 -19.67 25.70
CA ALA A 2 -4.87 -18.71 24.67
C ALA A 2 -5.48 -19.45 23.47
N LEU A 3 -6.73 -19.11 23.14
CA LEU A 3 -7.43 -19.65 21.96
C LEU A 3 -6.89 -19.04 20.65
N TYR A 4 -6.12 -17.96 20.77
CA TYR A 4 -5.57 -17.18 19.67
C TYR A 4 -4.08 -17.42 19.45
N HIS A 5 -3.62 -17.13 18.23
CA HIS A 5 -2.20 -17.12 17.87
C HIS A 5 -1.39 -16.25 18.83
N GLN A 6 -0.22 -16.75 19.24
CA GLN A 6 0.67 -16.01 20.13
C GLN A 6 1.62 -15.13 19.33
N PRO A 7 1.96 -13.93 19.85
CA PRO A 7 3.01 -13.13 19.26
C PRO A 7 4.33 -13.90 19.32
N TRP A 8 5.14 -13.78 18.28
CA TRP A 8 6.52 -14.20 18.33
C TRP A 8 7.28 -13.41 19.41
N PRO A 9 8.25 -14.03 20.09
CA PRO A 9 9.12 -13.29 21.00
C PRO A 9 9.95 -12.26 20.22
N PRO A 10 10.54 -11.26 20.89
CA PRO A 10 11.46 -10.33 20.26
C PRO A 10 12.61 -11.08 19.56
N CYS A 11 12.95 -10.67 18.34
CA CYS A 11 14.11 -11.22 17.65
C CYS A 11 15.39 -10.84 18.41
N VAL A 12 16.26 -11.82 18.63
CA VAL A 12 17.55 -11.65 19.33
C VAL A 12 18.75 -11.61 18.36
N ILE A 13 18.48 -11.79 17.07
CA ILE A 13 19.52 -11.81 16.03
C ILE A 13 19.78 -10.36 15.61
N PRO A 14 21.01 -9.85 15.74
CA PRO A 14 21.33 -8.50 15.33
C PRO A 14 21.34 -8.39 13.81
N ALA A 15 20.69 -7.35 13.28
CA ALA A 15 20.75 -6.98 11.87
C ALA A 15 22.09 -6.31 11.53
N ALA A 16 22.52 -6.42 10.28
CA ALA A 16 23.65 -5.65 9.77
C ALA A 16 23.30 -4.15 9.76
N ARG A 17 24.28 -3.28 10.05
CA ARG A 17 24.06 -1.83 10.08
C ARG A 17 24.34 -1.18 8.74
N LEU A 18 23.44 -0.32 8.30
CA LEU A 18 23.61 0.53 7.12
C LEU A 18 24.35 1.84 7.46
N ASP A 19 24.91 2.48 6.43
CA ASP A 19 25.54 3.80 6.55
C ASP A 19 24.52 4.87 6.97
N LEU A 20 24.81 5.58 8.06
CA LEU A 20 23.93 6.60 8.61
C LEU A 20 23.81 7.85 7.72
N THR A 21 24.81 8.11 6.88
CA THR A 21 24.88 9.31 6.03
C THR A 21 24.04 9.18 4.76
N CYS A 22 23.74 7.96 4.33
CA CYS A 22 23.00 7.70 3.12
C CYS A 22 21.49 7.68 3.40
N PRO A 23 20.66 8.45 2.67
CA PRO A 23 19.21 8.36 2.80
C PRO A 23 18.69 7.05 2.18
N ILE A 24 17.93 6.30 2.96
CA ILE A 24 17.27 5.06 2.51
C ILE A 24 15.76 5.19 2.60
N GLU A 25 15.05 4.39 1.80
CA GLU A 25 13.59 4.23 1.92
C GLU A 25 12.83 5.58 2.00
N GLU A 26 12.00 5.79 3.02
CA GLU A 26 11.20 7.00 3.23
C GLU A 26 12.02 8.28 3.37
N GLU A 27 13.30 8.20 3.73
CA GLU A 27 14.21 9.36 3.76
C GLU A 27 14.46 9.94 2.36
N LYS A 28 14.25 9.15 1.31
CA LYS A 28 14.38 9.60 -0.09
C LYS A 28 13.18 10.43 -0.55
N THR A 29 12.11 10.51 0.25
CA THR A 29 10.92 11.27 -0.13
C THR A 29 11.14 12.78 0.04
N PRO A 30 10.71 13.62 -0.91
CA PRO A 30 10.78 15.06 -0.76
C PRO A 30 10.02 15.51 0.49
N ASN A 31 10.65 16.35 1.32
CA ASN A 31 10.10 16.82 2.60
C ASN A 31 9.90 15.72 3.65
N TYR A 32 10.70 14.64 3.60
CA TYR A 32 10.78 13.68 4.70
C TYR A 32 11.07 14.41 6.01
N SER A 33 10.26 14.13 7.02
CA SER A 33 10.43 14.65 8.37
C SER A 33 10.22 13.51 9.34
N PRO A 34 11.26 13.09 10.08
CA PRO A 34 11.20 11.92 10.95
C PRO A 34 10.05 12.00 11.96
N GLU A 35 9.80 13.18 12.53
CA GLU A 35 8.74 13.46 13.50
C GLU A 35 7.33 13.15 12.97
N ARG A 36 7.14 13.21 11.65
CA ARG A 36 5.84 12.93 11.03
C ARG A 36 5.59 11.44 10.83
N PHE A 37 6.62 10.61 10.79
CA PHE A 37 6.48 9.16 10.59
C PHE A 37 6.49 8.42 11.93
N TYR A 38 5.58 7.46 12.09
CA TYR A 38 5.53 6.64 13.29
C TYR A 38 6.73 5.66 13.30
N PRO A 39 7.55 5.62 14.36
CA PRO A 39 8.73 4.76 14.43
C PRO A 39 8.32 3.31 14.77
N ILE A 40 7.92 2.56 13.74
CA ILE A 40 7.63 1.12 13.88
C ILE A 40 8.92 0.34 14.11
N TRP A 41 8.87 -0.69 14.95
CA TRP A 41 9.92 -1.71 15.07
C TRP A 41 9.38 -3.11 14.73
N LEU A 42 10.25 -3.99 14.23
CA LEU A 42 9.87 -5.37 13.94
C LEU A 42 9.46 -6.12 15.23
N GLY A 43 8.43 -6.95 15.13
CA GLY A 43 7.83 -7.64 16.27
C GLY A 43 6.86 -6.80 17.11
N GLN A 44 6.75 -5.50 16.85
CA GLN A 44 5.79 -4.61 17.55
C GLN A 44 4.35 -5.11 17.40
N LEU A 45 3.58 -5.10 18.49
CA LEU A 45 2.15 -5.42 18.47
C LEU A 45 1.32 -4.13 18.32
N LEU A 46 0.71 -3.97 17.14
CA LEU A 46 -0.17 -2.84 16.82
C LEU A 46 -1.63 -3.19 17.12
N ASN A 47 -2.36 -2.25 17.73
CA ASN A 47 -3.78 -2.41 18.10
C ASN A 47 -4.09 -3.69 18.90
N GLY A 48 -3.11 -4.20 19.66
CA GLY A 48 -3.24 -5.45 20.43
C GLY A 48 -3.45 -6.72 19.59
N ARG A 49 -3.31 -6.64 18.26
CA ARG A 49 -3.72 -7.70 17.32
C ARG A 49 -2.71 -7.99 16.22
N TYR A 50 -2.07 -6.96 15.69
CA TYR A 50 -1.25 -7.06 14.50
C TYR A 50 0.23 -7.04 14.85
N GLN A 51 0.91 -8.17 14.75
CA GLN A 51 2.34 -8.22 15.01
C GLN A 51 3.14 -7.90 13.75
N VAL A 52 3.92 -6.82 13.77
CA VAL A 52 4.76 -6.40 12.64
C VAL A 52 5.82 -7.47 12.35
N ALA A 53 5.91 -7.89 11.08
CA ALA A 53 6.79 -8.96 10.63
C ALA A 53 7.93 -8.46 9.74
N THR A 54 7.62 -7.64 8.73
CA THR A 54 8.62 -7.03 7.85
C THR A 54 8.06 -5.75 7.21
N LYS A 55 8.92 -4.91 6.66
CA LYS A 55 8.51 -3.73 5.91
C LYS A 55 8.27 -4.10 4.45
N LEU A 56 7.16 -3.63 3.88
CA LEU A 56 6.79 -3.89 2.48
C LEU A 56 7.14 -2.73 1.55
N GLY A 57 7.11 -1.50 2.07
CA GLY A 57 7.33 -0.31 1.27
C GLY A 57 7.08 0.98 2.02
N TYR A 58 7.11 2.08 1.27
CA TYR A 58 6.83 3.42 1.75
C TYR A 58 6.24 4.28 0.62
N GLY A 59 5.52 5.32 1.00
CA GLY A 59 5.06 6.38 0.10
C GLY A 59 5.46 7.75 0.64
N ALA A 60 5.10 8.82 -0.06
CA ALA A 60 5.49 10.19 0.30
C ALA A 60 5.04 10.62 1.72
N ASN A 61 3.97 10.02 2.25
CA ASN A 61 3.45 10.33 3.58
C ASN A 61 3.00 9.06 4.33
N SER A 62 3.59 7.90 4.07
CA SER A 62 3.25 6.67 4.78
C SER A 62 4.34 5.61 4.70
N THR A 63 4.29 4.64 5.62
CA THR A 63 5.05 3.40 5.53
C THR A 63 4.09 2.21 5.49
N VAL A 64 4.48 1.12 4.84
CA VAL A 64 3.64 -0.06 4.66
C VAL A 64 4.36 -1.29 5.21
N TRP A 65 3.67 -2.03 6.08
CA TRP A 65 4.24 -3.12 6.85
C TRP A 65 3.44 -4.39 6.69
N LEU A 66 4.13 -5.53 6.56
CA LEU A 66 3.51 -6.83 6.69
C LEU A 66 3.33 -7.12 8.17
N ALA A 67 2.14 -7.55 8.57
CA ALA A 67 1.87 -7.95 9.94
C ALA A 67 1.07 -9.27 10.01
N ARG A 68 1.34 -10.06 11.05
CA ARG A 68 0.55 -11.24 11.41
C ARG A 68 -0.72 -10.80 12.12
N ASP A 69 -1.87 -11.29 11.66
CA ASP A 69 -3.16 -11.11 12.31
C ASP A 69 -3.36 -12.18 13.39
N LEU A 70 -3.14 -11.80 14.65
CA LEU A 70 -3.21 -12.73 15.78
C LEU A 70 -4.64 -13.10 16.21
N ASN A 71 -5.67 -12.39 15.72
CA ASN A 71 -7.07 -12.66 16.08
C ASN A 71 -7.64 -13.86 15.31
N ARG A 72 -6.96 -15.00 15.39
CA ARG A 72 -7.37 -16.26 14.77
C ARG A 72 -7.15 -17.43 15.72
N TRP A 73 -7.99 -18.45 15.57
CA TRP A 73 -7.87 -19.68 16.33
C TRP A 73 -6.52 -20.37 16.07
N LYS A 74 -5.91 -20.94 17.11
CA LYS A 74 -4.56 -21.54 17.05
C LYS A 74 -4.36 -22.60 15.96
N TRP A 75 -5.41 -23.34 15.58
CA TRP A 75 -5.37 -24.36 14.52
C TRP A 75 -5.63 -23.80 13.12
N SER A 76 -5.94 -22.51 13.00
CA SER A 76 -6.07 -21.85 11.70
C SER A 76 -4.69 -21.50 11.17
N ALA A 77 -4.53 -21.58 9.85
CA ALA A 77 -3.34 -21.07 9.19
C ALA A 77 -3.09 -19.59 9.54
N GLU A 78 -1.80 -19.23 9.59
CA GLU A 78 -1.34 -17.86 9.73
C GLU A 78 -2.01 -16.97 8.67
N LYS A 79 -2.34 -15.74 9.08
CA LYS A 79 -2.89 -14.74 8.17
C LYS A 79 -2.05 -13.49 8.28
N TYR A 80 -1.70 -12.96 7.12
CA TYR A 80 -0.95 -11.72 6.99
C TYR A 80 -1.82 -10.61 6.44
N VAL A 81 -1.51 -9.38 6.86
CA VAL A 81 -2.12 -8.14 6.39
C VAL A 81 -1.03 -7.14 6.04
N ALA A 82 -1.33 -6.23 5.12
CA ALA A 82 -0.55 -5.02 4.93
C ALA A 82 -1.12 -3.90 5.80
N ILE A 83 -0.27 -3.19 6.54
CA ILE A 83 -0.66 -2.05 7.36
C ILE A 83 0.02 -0.81 6.80
N LYS A 84 -0.76 0.06 6.15
CA LYS A 84 -0.30 1.39 5.73
C LYS A 84 -0.48 2.34 6.90
N VAL A 85 0.63 2.82 7.47
CA VAL A 85 0.65 3.80 8.57
C VAL A 85 0.92 5.17 7.98
N LYS A 86 -0.06 6.07 8.08
CA LYS A 86 0.06 7.42 7.56
C LYS A 86 0.91 8.28 8.49
N ALA A 87 1.72 9.14 7.87
CA ALA A 87 2.40 10.20 8.58
C ALA A 87 1.37 11.15 9.22
N THR A 88 1.76 11.83 10.31
CA THR A 88 0.86 12.81 10.93
C THR A 88 0.48 13.91 9.94
N ASN A 89 -0.79 14.30 10.01
CA ASN A 89 -1.32 15.38 9.20
C ASN A 89 -0.64 16.69 9.60
N SER A 90 -0.16 17.46 8.61
CA SER A 90 0.16 18.86 8.88
C SER A 90 -1.15 19.61 9.19
N PRO A 91 -1.14 20.62 10.09
CA PRO A 91 -2.33 21.42 10.39
C PRO A 91 -3.00 22.01 9.12
N LYS A 92 -2.23 22.17 8.03
CA LYS A 92 -2.68 22.72 6.76
C LYS A 92 -3.49 21.76 5.87
N ARG A 93 -3.57 20.46 6.16
CA ARG A 93 -4.30 19.47 5.33
C ARG A 93 -5.73 19.14 5.80
N ARG A 94 -6.25 19.80 6.83
CA ARG A 94 -7.48 19.38 7.51
C ARG A 94 -8.81 19.88 6.94
N ALA A 95 -8.85 20.58 5.81
CA ALA A 95 -10.07 21.29 5.41
C ALA A 95 -10.82 20.80 4.16
N SER A 96 -10.25 19.99 3.26
CA SER A 96 -10.91 19.80 1.95
C SER A 96 -10.63 18.52 1.15
N ALA A 97 -9.92 17.52 1.70
CA ALA A 97 -9.74 16.24 1.00
C ALA A 97 -10.57 15.19 1.71
N GLU A 98 -11.42 14.49 0.97
CA GLU A 98 -12.08 13.27 1.46
C GLU A 98 -11.02 12.31 1.99
N ASN A 99 -11.28 11.74 3.17
CA ASN A 99 -10.31 10.87 3.81
C ASN A 99 -10.20 9.57 3.00
N GLU A 100 -8.99 9.16 2.61
CA GLU A 100 -8.70 7.89 1.90
C GLU A 100 -9.46 6.69 2.53
N ILE A 101 -9.60 6.69 3.85
CA ILE A 101 -10.37 5.68 4.59
C ILE A 101 -11.84 5.69 4.16
N ASP A 102 -12.48 6.86 4.08
CA ASP A 102 -13.89 6.98 3.73
C ASP A 102 -14.12 6.56 2.28
N ILE A 103 -13.22 6.94 1.36
CA ILE A 103 -13.24 6.52 -0.05
C ILE A 103 -13.13 4.99 -0.14
N LEU A 104 -12.15 4.38 0.53
CA LEU A 104 -11.99 2.92 0.49
C LEU A 104 -13.16 2.18 1.15
N GLN A 105 -13.74 2.72 2.22
CA GLN A 105 -14.94 2.14 2.84
C GLN A 105 -16.14 2.20 1.90
N HIS A 106 -16.32 3.32 1.18
CA HIS A 106 -17.34 3.48 0.16
C HIS A 106 -17.15 2.45 -0.97
N ILE A 107 -15.97 2.45 -1.61
CA ILE A 107 -15.58 1.49 -2.66
C ILE A 107 -15.83 0.04 -2.24
N ASN A 108 -15.52 -0.32 -0.99
CA ASN A 108 -15.72 -1.67 -0.50
C ASN A 108 -17.19 -2.10 -0.44
N ARG A 109 -18.09 -1.17 -0.11
CA ARG A 109 -19.50 -1.46 0.20
C ARG A 109 -20.44 -1.31 -1.00
N THR A 110 -20.12 -0.45 -1.95
CA THR A 110 -21.04 -0.03 -3.04
C THR A 110 -21.63 -1.21 -3.82
N ASN A 111 -20.79 -2.00 -4.53
CA ASN A 111 -21.29 -3.16 -5.26
C ASN A 111 -20.23 -4.28 -5.37
N PRO A 112 -20.14 -5.17 -4.36
CA PRO A 112 -19.21 -6.30 -4.37
C PRO A 112 -19.42 -7.32 -5.49
N LYS A 113 -20.57 -7.28 -6.19
CA LYS A 113 -20.87 -8.19 -7.30
C LYS A 113 -20.31 -7.69 -8.63
N HIS A 114 -19.92 -6.42 -8.71
CA HIS A 114 -19.33 -5.87 -9.92
C HIS A 114 -18.00 -6.55 -10.24
N ARG A 115 -17.75 -6.87 -11.51
CA ARG A 115 -16.54 -7.63 -11.92
C ARG A 115 -15.26 -6.89 -11.55
N GLY A 116 -15.25 -5.57 -11.74
CA GLY A 116 -14.16 -4.68 -11.37
C GLY A 116 -13.85 -4.56 -9.88
N TRP A 117 -14.81 -4.90 -9.00
CA TRP A 117 -14.63 -4.78 -7.55
C TRP A 117 -13.39 -5.54 -7.07
N HIS A 118 -13.11 -6.72 -7.64
CA HIS A 118 -12.00 -7.58 -7.25
C HIS A 118 -10.61 -7.01 -7.59
N PHE A 119 -10.55 -6.03 -8.47
CA PHE A 119 -9.32 -5.38 -8.95
C PHE A 119 -9.05 -4.04 -8.25
N VAL A 120 -9.75 -3.75 -7.15
CA VAL A 120 -9.54 -2.56 -6.33
C VAL A 120 -9.16 -2.98 -4.91
N SER A 121 -8.23 -2.26 -4.30
CA SER A 121 -7.76 -2.49 -2.93
C SER A 121 -8.92 -2.57 -1.92
N LYS A 122 -8.77 -3.44 -0.92
CA LYS A 122 -9.79 -3.70 0.10
C LYS A 122 -9.31 -3.30 1.47
N LEU A 123 -9.98 -2.31 2.05
CA LEU A 123 -9.84 -1.94 3.45
C LEU A 123 -10.56 -2.92 4.39
N THR A 124 -9.80 -3.64 5.20
CA THR A 124 -10.31 -4.69 6.08
C THR A 124 -10.49 -4.26 7.53
N ASP A 125 -9.65 -3.32 8.00
CA ASP A 125 -9.73 -2.75 9.35
C ASP A 125 -9.04 -1.37 9.35
N THR A 126 -9.31 -0.56 10.36
CA THR A 126 -8.69 0.74 10.58
C THR A 126 -8.47 0.99 12.07
N PHE A 127 -7.35 1.60 12.40
CA PHE A 127 -7.08 2.06 13.76
C PHE A 127 -6.18 3.29 13.75
N ASN A 128 -5.90 3.86 14.92
CA ASN A 128 -5.00 5.00 15.06
C ASN A 128 -3.89 4.66 16.05
N LEU A 129 -2.64 4.96 15.68
CA LEU A 129 -1.50 4.95 16.60
C LEU A 129 -1.25 6.35 17.12
N GLN A 130 -0.83 6.48 18.38
CA GLN A 130 -0.47 7.75 18.99
C GLN A 130 1.05 7.86 19.11
N SER A 131 1.60 9.01 18.73
CA SER A 131 2.98 9.41 18.98
C SER A 131 3.01 10.78 19.67
N PRO A 132 4.18 11.23 20.19
CA PRO A 132 4.33 12.58 20.72
C PRO A 132 3.96 13.69 19.71
N TYR A 133 3.99 13.39 18.41
CA TYR A 133 3.73 14.33 17.32
C TYR A 133 2.30 14.25 16.77
N GLY A 134 1.47 13.32 17.29
CA GLY A 134 0.05 13.24 16.99
C GLY A 134 -0.43 11.83 16.62
N SER A 135 -1.64 11.80 16.06
CA SER A 135 -2.32 10.57 15.65
C SER A 135 -1.93 10.16 14.24
N HIS A 136 -1.66 8.86 14.06
CA HIS A 136 -1.32 8.23 12.79
C HIS A 136 -2.43 7.26 12.37
N PRO A 137 -3.25 7.62 11.37
CA PRO A 137 -4.23 6.72 10.79
C PRO A 137 -3.56 5.49 10.19
N CYS A 138 -4.08 4.31 10.50
CA CYS A 138 -3.59 3.03 10.02
C CYS A 138 -4.68 2.32 9.22
N LEU A 139 -4.34 1.91 8.01
CA LEU A 139 -5.22 1.17 7.10
C LEU A 139 -4.73 -0.27 7.02
N VAL A 140 -5.61 -1.23 7.32
CA VAL A 140 -5.31 -2.66 7.20
C VAL A 140 -5.86 -3.18 5.89
N LEU A 141 -4.98 -3.62 5.02
CA LEU A 141 -5.22 -3.98 3.63
C LEU A 141 -4.81 -5.44 3.35
N GLU A 142 -5.27 -5.97 2.23
CA GLU A 142 -4.70 -7.21 1.68
C GLU A 142 -3.22 -6.96 1.29
N PRO A 143 -2.28 -7.81 1.73
CA PRO A 143 -0.89 -7.69 1.33
C PRO A 143 -0.73 -8.14 -0.12
N LEU A 144 0.07 -7.38 -0.87
CA LEU A 144 0.29 -7.55 -2.30
C LEU A 144 1.76 -7.83 -2.59
N ARG A 145 2.04 -8.29 -3.81
CA ARG A 145 3.37 -8.72 -4.24
C ARG A 145 4.26 -7.53 -4.58
N GLU A 146 4.07 -6.94 -5.75
CA GLU A 146 4.93 -5.87 -6.25
C GLU A 146 4.14 -4.90 -7.16
N PRO A 147 4.56 -3.62 -7.25
CA PRO A 147 3.96 -2.68 -8.18
C PRO A 147 4.29 -3.04 -9.63
N LEU A 148 3.44 -2.58 -10.56
CA LEU A 148 3.53 -2.90 -11.99
C LEU A 148 4.87 -2.44 -12.59
N TRP A 149 5.45 -1.33 -12.12
CA TRP A 149 6.78 -0.90 -12.59
C TRP A 149 7.87 -1.92 -12.28
N LEU A 150 7.83 -2.56 -11.10
CA LEU A 150 8.78 -3.60 -10.73
C LEU A 150 8.46 -4.90 -11.45
N TYR A 151 7.18 -5.19 -11.65
CA TYR A 151 6.71 -6.33 -12.42
C TYR A 151 7.23 -6.34 -13.87
N CYS A 152 7.31 -5.17 -14.51
CA CYS A 152 7.91 -5.03 -15.84
C CYS A 152 9.34 -5.59 -15.90
N SER A 153 10.13 -5.42 -14.84
CA SER A 153 11.52 -5.89 -14.78
C SER A 153 11.67 -7.42 -14.83
N ARG A 154 10.58 -8.17 -14.63
CA ARG A 154 10.57 -9.65 -14.70
C ARG A 154 10.59 -10.17 -16.14
N TYR A 155 10.34 -9.31 -17.12
CA TYR A 155 10.34 -9.67 -18.53
C TYR A 155 11.64 -9.24 -19.22
N ILE A 156 11.95 -9.91 -20.33
CA ILE A 156 13.13 -9.61 -21.15
C ILE A 156 13.08 -8.14 -21.57
N GLY A 157 14.15 -7.40 -21.30
CA GLY A 157 14.26 -5.97 -21.61
C GLY A 157 13.37 -5.06 -20.76
N GLY A 158 12.74 -5.57 -19.70
CA GLY A 158 11.84 -4.77 -18.86
C GLY A 158 10.50 -4.45 -19.51
N VAL A 159 10.08 -5.22 -20.53
CA VAL A 159 8.86 -4.95 -21.32
C VAL A 159 7.88 -6.10 -21.20
N ILE A 160 6.66 -5.79 -20.75
CA ILE A 160 5.58 -6.77 -20.65
C ILE A 160 5.14 -7.18 -22.08
N PRO A 161 5.10 -8.48 -22.40
CA PRO A 161 4.61 -8.97 -23.69
C PRO A 161 3.20 -8.47 -23.99
N PRO A 162 2.88 -8.10 -25.26
CA PRO A 162 1.57 -7.54 -25.61
C PRO A 162 0.36 -8.36 -25.17
N ASP A 163 0.46 -9.69 -25.23
CA ASP A 163 -0.65 -10.58 -24.85
C ASP A 163 -0.93 -10.55 -23.35
N ILE A 164 0.12 -10.41 -22.53
CA ILE A 164 -0.02 -10.22 -21.09
C ILE A 164 -0.55 -8.81 -20.80
N LEU A 165 0.01 -7.80 -21.46
CA LEU A 165 -0.40 -6.41 -21.26
C LEU A 165 -1.90 -6.21 -21.56
N LYS A 166 -2.43 -6.82 -22.62
CA LYS A 166 -3.87 -6.79 -22.93
C LYS A 166 -4.73 -7.32 -21.77
N ILE A 167 -4.30 -8.41 -21.12
CA ILE A 167 -5.00 -8.98 -19.96
C ILE A 167 -4.94 -8.02 -18.77
N LEU A 168 -3.78 -7.45 -18.49
CA LEU A 168 -3.62 -6.46 -17.41
C LEU A 168 -4.50 -5.22 -17.65
N LEU A 169 -4.51 -4.69 -18.88
CA LEU A 169 -5.34 -3.55 -19.27
C LEU A 169 -6.83 -3.86 -19.11
N GLN A 170 -7.29 -5.05 -19.49
CA GLN A 170 -8.69 -5.45 -19.25
C GLN A 170 -9.05 -5.41 -17.76
N MET A 171 -8.16 -5.86 -16.87
CA MET A 171 -8.39 -5.80 -15.42
C MET A 171 -8.39 -4.37 -14.90
N ILE A 172 -7.48 -3.51 -15.38
CA ILE A 172 -7.44 -2.08 -15.04
C ILE A 172 -8.73 -1.39 -15.48
N LEU A 173 -9.16 -1.59 -16.73
CA LEU A 173 -10.39 -1.00 -17.28
C LEU A 173 -11.63 -1.49 -16.53
N LEU A 174 -11.70 -2.76 -16.14
CA LEU A 174 -12.79 -3.26 -15.29
C LEU A 174 -12.77 -2.58 -13.90
N ALA A 175 -11.59 -2.36 -13.32
CA ALA A 175 -11.45 -1.66 -12.05
C ALA A 175 -11.92 -0.20 -12.16
N LEU A 176 -11.53 0.51 -13.22
CA LEU A 176 -11.95 1.89 -13.48
C LEU A 176 -13.44 1.99 -13.75
N ASP A 177 -13.99 1.07 -14.57
CA ASP A 177 -15.44 0.96 -14.79
C ASP A 177 -16.19 0.84 -13.46
N TYR A 178 -15.73 0.00 -12.53
CA TYR A 178 -16.30 -0.08 -11.18
C TYR A 178 -16.20 1.24 -10.40
N LEU A 179 -15.02 1.86 -10.40
CA LEU A 179 -14.78 3.10 -9.66
C LEU A 179 -15.65 4.25 -10.18
N HIS A 180 -15.74 4.40 -11.49
CA HIS A 180 -16.41 5.53 -12.15
C HIS A 180 -17.93 5.35 -12.16
N THR A 181 -18.42 4.18 -12.59
CA THR A 181 -19.85 3.97 -12.84
C THR A 181 -20.64 3.65 -11.58
N GLU A 182 -20.09 2.83 -10.67
CA GLU A 182 -20.78 2.38 -9.46
C GLU A 182 -20.37 3.24 -8.26
N CYS A 183 -19.06 3.44 -8.05
CA CYS A 183 -18.58 4.15 -6.86
C CYS A 183 -18.59 5.67 -7.02
N HIS A 184 -18.60 6.18 -8.25
CA HIS A 184 -18.46 7.62 -8.52
C HIS A 184 -17.17 8.18 -7.89
N VAL A 185 -16.05 7.47 -8.03
CA VAL A 185 -14.73 7.83 -7.50
C VAL A 185 -13.74 7.98 -8.63
N ILE A 186 -13.05 9.12 -8.68
CA ILE A 186 -11.88 9.35 -9.55
C ILE A 186 -10.64 8.99 -8.75
N HIS A 187 -9.74 8.17 -9.28
CA HIS A 187 -8.50 7.76 -8.62
C HIS A 187 -7.47 8.91 -8.61
N ALA A 188 -7.35 9.66 -9.71
CA ALA A 188 -6.56 10.87 -9.87
C ALA A 188 -5.03 10.72 -9.75
N ASP A 189 -4.52 9.48 -9.64
CA ASP A 189 -3.08 9.18 -9.62
C ASP A 189 -2.79 7.78 -10.16
N LEU A 190 -3.46 7.39 -11.25
CA LEU A 190 -3.24 6.09 -11.87
C LEU A 190 -1.86 6.06 -12.55
N LYS A 191 -0.98 5.19 -12.05
CA LYS A 191 0.38 4.98 -12.55
C LYS A 191 0.88 3.59 -12.18
N PRO A 192 1.96 3.08 -12.81
CA PRO A 192 2.51 1.75 -12.51
C PRO A 192 2.87 1.50 -11.03
N ASP A 193 3.16 2.54 -10.24
CA ASP A 193 3.37 2.44 -8.79
C ASP A 193 2.09 2.09 -8.02
N ASN A 194 0.94 2.55 -8.51
CA ASN A 194 -0.38 2.40 -7.86
C ASN A 194 -1.20 1.24 -8.46
N ILE A 195 -0.58 0.43 -9.34
CA ILE A 195 -1.14 -0.81 -9.86
C ILE A 195 -0.28 -1.95 -9.31
N MET A 196 -0.80 -2.69 -8.34
CA MET A 196 -0.06 -3.75 -7.66
C MET A 196 -0.46 -5.12 -8.18
N ILE A 197 0.47 -6.07 -8.16
CA ILE A 197 0.22 -7.49 -8.47
C ILE A 197 -0.14 -8.24 -7.18
N ARG A 198 -1.17 -9.07 -7.22
CA ARG A 198 -1.54 -9.97 -6.12
C ARG A 198 -0.55 -11.11 -5.99
N ILE A 199 -0.34 -11.55 -4.74
CA ILE A 199 0.44 -12.75 -4.47
C ILE A 199 -0.29 -14.00 -5.00
N GLU A 200 0.44 -14.97 -5.52
CA GLU A 200 -0.14 -16.22 -6.02
C GLU A 200 -0.36 -17.25 -4.92
N ASP A 201 0.52 -17.26 -3.91
CA ASP A 201 0.46 -18.12 -2.73
C ASP A 201 0.68 -17.28 -1.46
N PRO A 202 -0.34 -17.12 -0.60
CA PRO A 202 -0.22 -16.39 0.67
C PRO A 202 0.88 -16.92 1.60
N LYS A 203 1.32 -18.18 1.46
CA LYS A 203 2.46 -18.73 2.23
C LYS A 203 3.77 -18.01 1.97
N MET A 204 3.89 -17.29 0.85
CA MET A 204 5.08 -16.48 0.57
C MET A 204 5.27 -15.37 1.61
N PHE A 205 4.19 -14.79 2.12
CA PHE A 205 4.27 -13.81 3.22
C PHE A 205 4.73 -14.44 4.53
N GLU A 206 4.32 -15.68 4.80
CA GLU A 206 4.79 -16.43 5.97
C GLU A 206 6.29 -16.71 5.87
N LYS A 207 6.75 -17.16 4.70
CA LYS A 207 8.18 -17.37 4.44
C LYS A 207 8.98 -16.09 4.63
N ASP A 208 8.53 -14.97 4.10
CA ASP A 208 9.23 -13.69 4.23
C ASP A 208 9.24 -13.17 5.68
N ALA A 209 8.15 -13.36 6.42
CA ALA A 209 8.09 -13.03 7.84
C ALA A 209 9.07 -13.89 8.67
N ILE A 210 9.14 -15.19 8.39
CA ILE A 210 10.08 -16.11 9.05
C ILE A 210 11.53 -15.79 8.64
N ASP A 211 11.77 -15.44 7.38
CA ASP A 211 13.10 -15.08 6.91
C ASP A 211 13.56 -13.75 7.49
N GLU A 212 12.69 -12.73 7.57
CA GLU A 212 13.03 -11.48 8.28
C GLU A 212 13.33 -11.73 9.76
N TYR A 213 12.57 -12.62 10.40
CA TYR A 213 12.77 -12.94 11.80
C TYR A 213 14.09 -13.69 12.06
N ASN A 214 14.47 -14.63 11.19
CA ASN A 214 15.68 -15.44 11.35
C ASN A 214 16.93 -14.83 10.71
N ASN A 215 16.75 -14.03 9.66
CA ASN A 215 17.78 -13.42 8.83
C ASN A 215 17.38 -11.97 8.50
N PRO A 216 17.42 -11.07 9.50
CA PRO A 216 16.96 -9.69 9.33
C PRO A 216 17.77 -8.97 8.26
N LEU A 217 17.07 -8.17 7.45
CA LEU A 217 17.74 -7.32 6.46
C LEU A 217 18.62 -6.27 7.16
N PRO A 218 19.65 -5.73 6.48
CA PRO A 218 20.38 -4.60 7.00
C PRO A 218 19.44 -3.43 7.33
N GLU A 219 19.71 -2.76 8.44
CA GLU A 219 18.87 -1.67 8.95
C GLU A 219 19.71 -0.45 9.33
N LYS A 220 19.08 0.72 9.29
CA LYS A 220 19.68 1.98 9.73
C LYS A 220 19.17 2.29 11.14
N GLN A 221 20.00 2.03 12.14
CA GLN A 221 19.71 2.33 13.55
C GLN A 221 20.09 3.78 13.85
N LEU A 222 19.10 4.60 14.23
CA LEU A 222 19.26 5.97 14.73
C LEU A 222 18.93 5.99 16.22
N ASP A 223 19.21 7.12 16.89
CA ASP A 223 18.99 7.25 18.34
C ASP A 223 17.52 7.10 18.74
N ASP A 224 16.59 7.60 17.91
CA ASP A 224 15.15 7.64 18.20
C ASP A 224 14.32 6.61 17.41
N ARG A 225 14.92 5.93 16.42
CA ARG A 225 14.20 5.05 15.49
C ARG A 225 15.11 4.06 14.75
N THR A 226 14.48 3.12 14.06
CA THR A 226 15.16 2.26 13.09
C THR A 226 14.46 2.37 11.74
N ILE A 227 15.23 2.52 10.68
CA ILE A 227 14.72 2.52 9.31
C ILE A 227 15.10 1.20 8.67
N TYR A 228 14.08 0.41 8.36
CA TYR A 228 14.20 -0.92 7.78
C TYR A 228 14.15 -0.85 6.26
N LEU A 229 14.90 -1.72 5.60
CA LEU A 229 14.76 -1.96 4.17
C LEU A 229 13.47 -2.73 3.88
N SER A 230 12.86 -2.46 2.74
CA SER A 230 11.63 -3.14 2.32
C SER A 230 11.93 -4.52 1.71
N ARG A 231 11.29 -5.56 2.23
CA ARG A 231 11.31 -6.91 1.65
C ARG A 231 10.14 -7.06 0.67
N ASN A 232 10.41 -6.78 -0.60
CA ASN A 232 9.39 -6.77 -1.65
C ASN A 232 9.76 -7.62 -2.89
N ASN A 233 10.77 -8.49 -2.77
CA ASN A 233 11.21 -9.35 -3.86
C ASN A 233 10.74 -10.81 -3.65
N TYR A 234 9.57 -11.12 -4.19
CA TYR A 234 8.95 -12.44 -4.11
C TYR A 234 9.48 -13.45 -5.16
N GLY A 235 10.60 -13.15 -5.82
CA GLY A 235 11.21 -14.01 -6.83
C GLY A 235 10.44 -14.02 -8.17
N PRO A 236 10.54 -15.09 -8.98
CA PRO A 236 9.75 -15.24 -10.20
C PRO A 236 8.29 -15.56 -9.89
N LEU A 237 7.40 -15.29 -10.85
CA LEU A 237 6.01 -15.70 -10.75
C LEU A 237 5.86 -17.21 -10.89
N THR A 238 4.88 -17.76 -10.19
CA THR A 238 4.43 -19.15 -10.36
C THR A 238 3.37 -19.30 -11.44
N ARG A 239 2.73 -18.18 -11.83
CA ARG A 239 1.67 -18.12 -12.84
C ARG A 239 2.10 -17.26 -14.04
N PRO A 240 1.56 -17.52 -15.24
CA PRO A 240 1.95 -16.78 -16.45
C PRO A 240 1.53 -15.31 -16.42
N THR A 241 0.52 -14.94 -15.63
CA THR A 241 0.00 -13.57 -15.55
C THR A 241 -0.42 -13.25 -14.13
N GLY A 242 0.01 -12.08 -13.65
CA GLY A 242 -0.39 -11.55 -12.36
C GLY A 242 -1.82 -11.01 -12.38
N ILE A 243 -2.51 -11.08 -11.24
CA ILE A 243 -3.80 -10.41 -11.05
C ILE A 243 -3.50 -9.02 -10.48
N ILE A 244 -4.05 -7.96 -11.07
CA ILE A 244 -3.82 -6.59 -10.60
C ILE A 244 -4.79 -6.18 -9.51
N GLN A 245 -4.39 -5.24 -8.67
CA GLN A 245 -5.26 -4.41 -7.84
C GLN A 245 -4.80 -2.95 -7.92
N LEU A 246 -5.75 -2.04 -8.13
CA LEU A 246 -5.55 -0.61 -7.98
C LEU A 246 -5.45 -0.27 -6.50
N VAL A 247 -4.42 0.48 -6.12
CA VAL A 247 -4.11 0.86 -4.74
C VAL A 247 -3.84 2.36 -4.63
N ASP A 248 -3.71 2.85 -3.41
CA ASP A 248 -3.34 4.22 -3.09
C ASP A 248 -4.37 5.29 -3.53
N PHE A 249 -5.42 5.43 -2.71
CA PHE A 249 -6.52 6.37 -2.94
C PHE A 249 -6.28 7.71 -2.23
N ASP A 250 -5.02 8.08 -2.00
CA ASP A 250 -4.62 9.30 -1.28
C ASP A 250 -5.03 10.59 -2.00
N LEU A 251 -5.15 10.55 -3.33
CA LEU A 251 -5.56 11.67 -4.18
C LEU A 251 -6.95 11.49 -4.78
N ALA A 252 -7.63 10.39 -4.44
CA ALA A 252 -8.92 10.07 -5.00
C ALA A 252 -10.01 11.05 -4.50
N VAL A 253 -11.06 11.21 -5.30
CA VAL A 253 -12.20 12.10 -4.99
C VAL A 253 -13.51 11.48 -5.43
N CYS A 254 -14.56 11.64 -4.63
CA CYS A 254 -15.92 11.33 -5.02
C CYS A 254 -16.43 12.42 -5.98
N SER A 255 -16.97 11.98 -7.11
CA SER A 255 -17.42 12.83 -8.19
C SER A 255 -18.79 12.43 -8.67
N MET A 256 -19.78 13.29 -8.40
CA MET A 256 -21.10 13.12 -9.00
C MET A 256 -21.02 13.26 -10.53
N PRO A 257 -21.85 12.54 -11.30
CA PRO A 257 -21.89 12.67 -12.75
C PRO A 257 -22.01 14.14 -13.20
N GLY A 258 -21.12 14.55 -14.11
CA GLY A 258 -21.09 15.93 -14.65
C GLY A 258 -20.41 16.98 -13.77
N LYS A 259 -19.93 16.63 -12.57
CA LYS A 259 -19.13 17.54 -11.74
C LYS A 259 -17.68 17.59 -12.23
N LEU A 260 -17.19 18.80 -12.50
CA LEU A 260 -15.78 19.04 -12.77
C LEU A 260 -15.04 19.38 -11.47
N HIS A 261 -13.83 18.86 -11.36
CA HIS A 261 -12.89 19.17 -10.28
C HIS A 261 -11.69 19.94 -10.83
N TYR A 262 -11.00 20.65 -9.95
CA TYR A 262 -9.85 21.49 -10.31
C TYR A 262 -8.71 21.23 -9.33
N GLY A 263 -7.49 21.53 -9.76
CA GLY A 263 -6.28 21.32 -8.98
C GLY A 263 -5.29 20.37 -9.66
N ALA A 264 -4.09 20.30 -9.08
CA ALA A 264 -3.02 19.47 -9.61
C ALA A 264 -3.19 18.02 -9.12
N ILE A 265 -3.61 17.16 -10.04
CA ILE A 265 -3.62 15.70 -9.87
C ILE A 265 -2.61 15.05 -10.81
N GLN A 266 -2.39 13.74 -10.64
CA GLN A 266 -1.52 12.89 -11.46
C GLN A 266 -0.03 13.25 -11.43
N GLY A 267 0.82 12.24 -11.56
CA GLY A 267 2.24 12.43 -11.85
C GLY A 267 2.45 13.07 -13.23
N GLU A 268 3.53 13.83 -13.42
CA GLU A 268 3.77 14.63 -14.63
C GLU A 268 3.62 13.86 -15.94
N LYS A 269 4.11 12.61 -16.00
CA LYS A 269 4.04 11.77 -17.21
C LYS A 269 2.64 11.23 -17.52
N TYR A 270 1.76 11.19 -16.53
CA TYR A 270 0.41 10.60 -16.62
C TYR A 270 -0.67 11.67 -16.56
N ARG A 271 -0.28 12.96 -16.52
CA ARG A 271 -1.22 14.06 -16.33
C ARG A 271 -2.02 14.31 -17.59
N ALA A 272 -3.33 14.26 -17.46
CA ALA A 272 -4.25 14.49 -18.56
C ALA A 272 -4.18 15.96 -19.04
N PRO A 273 -4.36 16.23 -20.35
CA PRO A 273 -4.29 17.58 -20.91
C PRO A 273 -5.25 18.57 -20.23
N GLU A 274 -6.47 18.16 -19.88
CA GLU A 274 -7.46 18.99 -19.20
C GLU A 274 -6.99 19.45 -17.81
N VAL A 275 -6.19 18.63 -17.12
CA VAL A 275 -5.56 18.98 -15.84
C VAL A 275 -4.42 19.97 -16.07
N ILE A 276 -3.58 19.76 -17.09
CA ILE A 276 -2.48 20.67 -17.46
C ILE A 276 -3.02 22.06 -17.80
N LEU A 277 -4.11 22.11 -18.57
CA LEU A 277 -4.77 23.35 -19.01
C LEU A 277 -5.69 23.93 -17.93
N ASN A 278 -5.83 23.27 -16.77
CA ASN A 278 -6.74 23.65 -15.69
C ASN A 278 -8.17 23.91 -16.19
N SER A 279 -8.63 23.12 -17.15
CA SER A 279 -9.97 23.25 -17.78
C SER A 279 -11.08 22.55 -16.99
N GLY A 280 -10.70 21.90 -15.88
CA GLY A 280 -11.57 21.02 -15.09
C GLY A 280 -11.43 19.58 -15.54
N TYR A 281 -11.40 18.64 -14.59
CA TYR A 281 -11.30 17.21 -14.86
C TYR A 281 -12.47 16.42 -14.30
N SER A 282 -12.72 15.27 -14.92
CA SER A 282 -13.69 14.25 -14.54
C SER A 282 -13.01 12.88 -14.42
N ASP A 283 -13.80 11.82 -14.30
CA ASP A 283 -13.34 10.42 -14.33
C ASP A 283 -12.53 10.06 -15.58
N SER A 284 -12.79 10.74 -16.70
CA SER A 284 -11.98 10.70 -17.93
C SER A 284 -10.48 10.89 -17.71
N ALA A 285 -10.07 11.61 -16.66
CA ALA A 285 -8.66 11.82 -16.38
C ALA A 285 -7.93 10.52 -16.00
N ASP A 286 -8.63 9.50 -15.49
CA ASP A 286 -8.03 8.19 -15.18
C ASP A 286 -7.86 7.29 -16.42
N ILE A 287 -8.42 7.66 -17.57
CA ILE A 287 -8.38 6.91 -18.84
C ILE A 287 -7.16 7.33 -19.67
#